data_AF-A0A7X4AUL1-F1
#
_entry.id   AF-A0A7X4AUL1-F1
#
_cell.length_a   1.000
_cell.length_b   1.000
_cell.length_c   1.000
_cell.angle_alpha   90.00
_cell.angle_beta   90.00
_cell.angle_gamma   90.00
#
_symmetry.space_group_name_H-M   'P 1'
#
loop_
_entity.id
_entity.type
_entity.pdbx_description
1 polymer ?
#
loop_
_entity_poly.entity_id
_entity_poly.type
_entity_poly.pdbx_seq_one_letter_code
_entity_poly.pdbx_strand_id
1 'polypeptide(L)'
;MDGADHLWERFDPPAPEDGSLATLPIETATPEDDTPEARQHWKEERDTAYAAQSRPFSVAATRLAQEEKDEQDIADEPWRRGRAGTSIGRAVHAVLQVVDLETGNGLEDIAKAQAAAEGVPGRADDIARLVRRALDSPLVKRALNSERWWREAPVAGPVGDGIVEGFIDLLFEEEGGFVIVDYKTDALRSDDEIEQAMARYRLQGGGYALALGKATGATVKEVSFLFLEPNREVPVDDLSGAMREAEGAALALFSGSTSQ
;
A
#
# COMPACT_ATOMS: atom_id res chain seq x y z
N MET A 1 23.97 17.11 12.10
CA MET A 1 23.78 16.76 10.68
C MET A 1 23.62 18.09 9.99
N ASP A 2 24.74 18.75 9.72
CA ASP A 2 24.74 20.11 9.15
C ASP A 2 24.98 19.98 7.65
N GLY A 3 24.08 20.54 6.84
CA GLY A 3 24.26 20.61 5.38
C GLY A 3 23.11 20.11 4.50
N ALA A 4 22.01 19.62 5.08
CA ALA A 4 20.85 19.14 4.31
C ALA A 4 19.72 20.17 4.16
N ASP A 5 19.90 21.41 4.63
CA ASP A 5 18.87 22.45 4.67
C ASP A 5 18.37 22.89 3.27
N HIS A 6 19.08 22.51 2.21
CA HIS A 6 18.70 22.79 0.83
C HIS A 6 17.78 21.71 0.21
N LEU A 7 17.55 20.59 0.90
CA LEU A 7 16.70 19.49 0.43
C LEU A 7 15.23 19.63 0.87
N TRP A 8 14.93 20.63 1.71
CA TRP A 8 13.59 20.87 2.22
C TRP A 8 13.33 22.37 2.30
N GLU A 9 12.34 22.84 1.57
CA GLU A 9 11.83 24.20 1.75
C GLU A 9 10.75 24.15 2.83
N ARG A 10 10.91 24.95 3.88
CA ARG A 10 9.89 25.12 4.90
C ARG A 10 8.70 25.83 4.25
N PHE A 11 7.59 25.11 4.07
CA PHE A 11 6.33 25.72 3.70
C PHE A 11 5.81 26.53 4.88
N ASP A 12 6.07 27.84 4.86
CA ASP A 12 5.34 28.78 5.70
C ASP A 12 4.05 29.11 4.94
N PRO A 13 2.88 28.53 5.35
CA PRO A 13 1.62 28.85 4.69
C PRO A 13 1.44 30.36 4.70
N PRO A 14 0.92 30.96 3.61
CA PRO A 14 0.58 32.38 3.64
C PRO A 14 -0.28 32.62 4.88
N ALA A 15 0.10 33.63 5.67
CA ALA A 15 -0.75 34.07 6.76
C ALA A 15 -2.14 34.29 6.16
N PRO A 16 -3.21 33.71 6.74
CA PRO A 16 -4.53 33.94 6.21
C PRO A 16 -4.73 35.45 6.16
N GLU A 17 -5.15 35.99 5.01
CA GLU A 17 -5.23 37.45 4.78
C GLU A 17 -6.21 38.14 5.76
N ASP A 18 -6.95 37.36 6.54
CA ASP A 18 -7.49 37.74 7.83
C ASP A 18 -7.21 36.62 8.84
N GLY A 19 -7.09 36.93 10.14
CA GLY A 19 -6.95 35.91 11.19
C GLY A 19 -8.21 35.06 11.40
N SER A 20 -9.06 34.89 10.39
CA SER A 20 -10.25 34.08 10.44
C SER A 20 -9.88 32.67 9.99
N LEU A 21 -9.97 31.69 10.89
CA LEU A 21 -10.41 30.38 10.43
C LEU A 21 -11.69 30.64 9.66
N ALA A 22 -11.72 30.36 8.35
CA ALA A 22 -12.88 30.58 7.50
C ALA A 22 -14.11 30.01 8.22
N THR A 23 -14.81 30.89 8.93
CA THR A 23 -15.98 30.52 9.69
C THR A 23 -17.01 30.51 8.59
N LEU A 24 -17.31 29.32 8.06
CA LEU A 24 -18.44 29.18 7.17
C LEU A 24 -19.60 29.90 7.87
N PRO A 25 -20.21 30.92 7.25
CA PRO A 25 -21.27 31.67 7.90
C PRO A 25 -22.32 30.67 8.38
N ILE A 26 -22.43 30.53 9.70
CA ILE A 26 -23.51 29.74 10.29
C ILE A 26 -24.73 30.65 10.17
N GLU A 27 -25.42 30.50 9.06
CA GLU A 27 -26.71 31.14 8.87
C GLU A 27 -27.66 30.55 9.92
N THR A 28 -27.94 31.32 10.97
CA THR A 28 -28.88 30.91 12.01
C THR A 28 -30.28 31.01 11.42
N ALA A 29 -30.78 29.90 10.86
CA ALA A 29 -32.15 29.78 10.40
C ALA A 29 -33.11 30.16 11.55
N THR A 30 -34.10 31.00 11.25
CA THR A 30 -35.09 31.40 12.26
C THR A 30 -36.17 30.32 12.38
N PRO A 31 -36.93 30.25 13.50
CA PRO A 31 -37.98 29.24 13.68
C PRO A 31 -39.09 29.26 12.62
N GLU A 32 -39.23 30.37 11.87
CA GLU A 32 -40.18 30.50 10.75
C GLU A 32 -39.72 29.77 9.48
N ASP A 33 -38.43 29.42 9.38
CA ASP A 33 -37.82 28.73 8.24
C ASP A 33 -37.82 27.19 8.38
N ASP A 34 -38.23 26.66 9.55
CA ASP A 34 -38.25 25.21 9.85
C ASP A 34 -39.59 24.57 9.48
N THR A 35 -39.86 24.48 8.18
CA THR A 35 -41.01 23.75 7.62
C THR A 35 -40.67 22.27 7.35
N PRO A 36 -41.67 21.37 7.30
CA PRO A 36 -41.45 19.98 6.88
C PRO A 36 -40.76 19.87 5.50
N GLU A 37 -41.11 20.75 4.56
CA GLU A 37 -40.53 20.81 3.22
C GLU A 37 -39.07 21.30 3.25
N ALA A 38 -38.76 22.35 4.02
CA ALA A 38 -37.39 22.85 4.20
C ALA A 38 -36.50 21.78 4.86
N ARG A 39 -37.03 21.05 5.85
CA ARG A 39 -36.33 19.93 6.49
C ARG A 39 -36.09 18.77 5.54
N GLN A 40 -37.03 18.48 4.64
CA GLN A 40 -36.87 17.43 3.64
C GLN A 40 -35.81 17.82 2.60
N HIS A 41 -35.84 19.07 2.13
CA HIS A 41 -34.83 19.61 1.22
C HIS A 41 -33.43 19.58 1.85
N TRP A 42 -33.31 20.05 3.11
CA TRP A 42 -32.04 19.97 3.85
C TRP A 42 -31.54 18.53 4.00
N LYS A 43 -32.43 17.55 4.25
CA LYS A 43 -32.03 16.13 4.30
C LYS A 43 -31.49 15.67 2.95
N GLU A 44 -32.14 16.02 1.85
CA GLU A 44 -31.71 15.65 0.50
C GLU A 44 -30.37 16.30 0.11
N GLU A 45 -30.19 17.59 0.39
CA GLU A 45 -28.92 18.30 0.20
C GLU A 45 -27.80 17.68 1.04
N ARG A 46 -28.10 17.42 2.32
CA ARG A 46 -27.17 16.80 3.25
C ARG A 46 -26.81 15.38 2.82
N ASP A 47 -27.77 14.57 2.41
CA ASP A 47 -27.54 13.20 1.96
C ASP A 47 -26.75 13.20 0.63
N THR A 48 -26.98 14.17 -0.25
CA THR A 48 -26.18 14.39 -1.47
C THR A 48 -24.74 14.81 -1.14
N ALA A 49 -24.56 15.75 -0.21
CA ALA A 49 -23.23 16.19 0.24
C ALA A 49 -22.48 15.05 0.95
N TYR A 50 -23.16 14.27 1.80
CA TYR A 50 -22.59 13.08 2.42
C TYR A 50 -22.23 12.02 1.39
N ALA A 51 -23.08 11.74 0.40
CA ALA A 51 -22.76 10.79 -0.65
C ALA A 51 -21.54 11.23 -1.47
N ALA A 52 -21.41 12.52 -1.77
CA ALA A 52 -20.25 13.08 -2.46
C ALA A 52 -18.96 13.00 -1.61
N GLN A 53 -19.04 13.29 -0.31
CA GLN A 53 -17.89 13.34 0.59
C GLN A 53 -17.52 11.99 1.25
N SER A 54 -18.43 11.01 1.25
CA SER A 54 -18.19 9.68 1.82
C SER A 54 -17.47 8.73 0.86
N ARG A 55 -17.16 9.19 -0.36
CA ARG A 55 -16.38 8.41 -1.32
C ARG A 55 -14.93 8.28 -0.85
N PRO A 56 -14.34 7.08 -0.86
CA PRO A 56 -12.94 6.93 -0.54
C PRO A 56 -12.09 7.71 -1.57
N PHE A 57 -11.29 8.68 -1.11
CA PHE A 57 -10.35 9.39 -1.96
C PHE A 57 -9.05 8.60 -2.19
N SER A 58 -8.74 7.63 -1.30
CA SER A 58 -7.59 6.74 -1.44
C SER A 58 -7.97 5.27 -1.37
N VAL A 59 -7.23 4.43 -2.10
CA VAL A 59 -7.31 2.98 -2.05
C VAL A 59 -5.92 2.36 -1.99
N ALA A 60 -5.70 1.42 -1.07
CA ALA A 60 -4.46 0.68 -1.03
C ALA A 60 -4.37 -0.32 -2.21
N ALA A 61 -3.20 -0.46 -2.84
CA ALA A 61 -2.98 -1.44 -3.91
C ALA A 61 -3.29 -2.88 -3.44
N THR A 62 -3.03 -3.19 -2.17
CA THR A 62 -3.38 -4.49 -1.54
C THR A 62 -4.88 -4.71 -1.44
N ARG A 63 -5.67 -3.64 -1.32
CA ARG A 63 -7.14 -3.69 -1.26
C ARG A 63 -7.76 -3.91 -2.63
N LEU A 64 -7.14 -3.39 -3.70
CA LEU A 64 -7.62 -3.64 -5.07
C LEU A 64 -7.70 -5.14 -5.38
N ALA A 65 -6.77 -5.93 -4.84
CA ALA A 65 -6.73 -7.39 -4.99
C ALA A 65 -7.77 -8.15 -4.14
N GLN A 66 -8.48 -7.47 -3.23
CA GLN A 66 -9.46 -8.10 -2.33
C GLN A 66 -10.89 -7.77 -2.80
N GLU A 67 -11.40 -8.50 -3.78
CA GLU A 67 -12.85 -8.64 -3.94
C GLU A 67 -13.34 -9.78 -3.03
N GLU A 68 -14.32 -9.47 -2.18
CA GLU A 68 -15.10 -10.38 -1.31
C GLU A 68 -14.30 -11.31 -0.37
N LYS A 69 -13.61 -10.75 0.63
CA LYS A 69 -13.47 -11.43 1.92
C LYS A 69 -14.20 -10.65 2.99
N ASP A 70 -15.23 -11.29 3.55
CA ASP A 70 -16.13 -10.79 4.58
C ASP A 70 -15.44 -9.96 5.66
N GLU A 71 -16.14 -8.91 6.07
CA GLU A 71 -15.87 -8.01 7.19
C GLU A 71 -15.73 -8.78 8.50
N GLN A 72 -14.56 -9.35 8.77
CA GLN A 72 -14.13 -9.69 10.13
C GLN A 72 -12.64 -9.40 10.27
N ASP A 73 -12.28 -8.11 10.26
CA ASP A 73 -11.09 -7.67 10.98
C ASP A 73 -11.43 -6.40 11.77
N ILE A 74 -11.12 -6.51 13.07
CA ILE A 74 -11.41 -5.55 14.12
C ILE A 74 -10.88 -4.17 13.73
N ALA A 75 -11.70 -3.14 13.99
CA ALA A 75 -11.39 -1.75 13.73
C ALA A 75 -10.24 -1.26 14.63
N ASP A 76 -9.00 -1.51 14.23
CA ASP A 76 -7.83 -0.83 14.77
C ASP A 76 -7.29 0.15 13.72
N GLU A 77 -7.22 1.43 14.12
CA GLU A 77 -6.45 2.55 13.59
C GLU A 77 -6.35 2.74 12.06
N PRO A 78 -6.64 3.95 11.52
CA PRO A 78 -6.70 4.21 10.07
C PRO A 78 -5.50 3.73 9.23
N TRP A 79 -4.31 3.68 9.84
CA TRP A 79 -3.04 3.28 9.23
C TRP A 79 -2.81 1.75 9.16
N ARG A 80 -3.61 0.94 9.86
CA ARG A 80 -3.51 -0.53 9.83
C ARG A 80 -4.30 -1.18 8.70
N ARG A 81 -5.24 -0.44 8.09
CA ARG A 81 -5.98 -0.89 6.90
C ARG A 81 -5.02 -1.11 5.74
N GLY A 82 -4.60 -2.35 5.53
CA GLY A 82 -3.72 -2.75 4.42
C GLY A 82 -2.68 -3.82 4.77
N ARG A 83 -2.42 -4.08 6.07
CA ARG A 83 -1.47 -5.11 6.54
C ARG A 83 -2.19 -6.44 6.83
N ALA A 84 -2.91 -6.97 5.85
CA ALA A 84 -3.52 -8.29 5.93
C ALA A 84 -2.43 -9.38 5.81
N GLY A 85 -1.74 -9.67 6.91
CA GLY A 85 -0.69 -10.69 6.99
C GLY A 85 -0.70 -11.39 8.34
N THR A 86 -0.28 -12.65 8.39
CA THR A 86 -0.09 -13.38 9.65
C THR A 86 0.93 -12.68 10.54
N SER A 87 0.92 -12.90 11.86
CA SER A 87 1.95 -12.35 12.76
C SER A 87 3.38 -12.72 12.31
N ILE A 88 3.57 -13.90 11.71
CA ILE A 88 4.85 -14.33 11.15
C ILE A 88 5.20 -13.48 9.91
N GLY A 89 4.24 -13.28 9.01
CA GLY A 89 4.42 -12.46 7.81
C GLY A 89 4.85 -11.04 8.15
N ARG A 90 4.15 -10.40 9.10
CA ARG A 90 4.50 -9.06 9.58
C ARG A 90 5.89 -9.02 10.24
N ALA A 91 6.23 -10.03 11.05
CA ALA A 91 7.57 -10.12 11.65
C ALA A 91 8.66 -10.28 10.59
N VAL A 92 8.46 -11.12 9.57
CA VAL A 92 9.42 -11.30 8.46
C VAL A 92 9.64 -9.98 7.71
N HIS A 93 8.57 -9.28 7.36
CA HIS A 93 8.63 -7.96 6.74
C HIS A 93 9.40 -6.96 7.61
N ALA A 94 9.06 -6.88 8.90
CA ALA A 94 9.73 -5.97 9.84
C ALA A 94 11.23 -6.28 9.97
N VAL A 95 11.65 -7.55 9.89
CA VAL A 95 13.07 -7.92 9.85
C VAL A 95 13.71 -7.45 8.54
N LEU A 96 13.09 -7.71 7.39
CA LEU A 96 13.61 -7.35 6.07
C LEU A 96 13.78 -5.83 5.90
N GLN A 97 12.97 -5.03 6.58
CA GLN A 97 13.08 -3.57 6.60
C GLN A 97 14.38 -3.06 7.21
N VAL A 98 14.98 -3.79 8.17
CA VAL A 98 16.09 -3.28 8.99
C VAL A 98 17.37 -4.11 8.93
N VAL A 99 17.28 -5.40 8.57
CA VAL A 99 18.44 -6.29 8.49
C VAL A 99 19.40 -5.81 7.39
N ASP A 100 20.69 -6.07 7.54
CA ASP A 100 21.64 -5.92 6.45
C ASP A 100 21.31 -6.95 5.35
N LEU A 101 20.87 -6.48 4.17
CA LEU A 101 20.48 -7.36 3.07
C LEU A 101 21.67 -8.08 2.42
N GLU A 102 22.88 -7.53 2.50
CA GLU A 102 24.08 -8.12 1.90
C GLU A 102 24.68 -9.18 2.83
N THR A 103 24.78 -8.87 4.13
CA THR A 103 25.51 -9.73 5.07
C THR A 103 24.60 -10.55 5.99
N GLY A 104 23.34 -10.15 6.16
CA GLY A 104 22.44 -10.73 7.16
C GLY A 104 22.85 -10.45 8.61
N ASN A 105 23.76 -9.49 8.84
CA ASN A 105 24.30 -9.23 10.17
C ASN A 105 23.19 -8.85 11.17
N GLY A 106 23.23 -9.46 12.36
CA GLY A 106 22.25 -9.25 13.42
C GLY A 106 20.89 -9.92 13.21
N LEU A 107 20.72 -10.73 12.17
CA LEU A 107 19.45 -11.36 11.81
C LEU A 107 18.79 -12.08 12.99
N GLU A 108 19.53 -12.91 13.74
CA GLU A 108 18.96 -13.71 14.82
C GLU A 108 18.37 -12.84 15.93
N ASP A 109 19.02 -11.73 16.26
CA ASP A 109 18.56 -10.84 17.34
C ASP A 109 17.40 -9.95 16.88
N ILE A 110 17.44 -9.47 15.63
CA ILE A 110 16.32 -8.74 15.02
C ILE A 110 15.10 -9.67 14.92
N ALA A 111 15.27 -10.92 14.47
CA ALA A 111 14.19 -11.88 14.36
C ALA A 111 13.55 -12.18 15.73
N LYS A 112 14.34 -12.34 16.79
CA LYS A 112 13.81 -12.50 18.17
C LYS A 112 13.01 -11.28 18.60
N ALA A 113 13.53 -10.07 18.36
CA ALA A 113 12.86 -8.84 18.73
C ALA A 113 11.52 -8.68 18.01
N GLN A 114 11.48 -8.89 16.68
CA GLN A 114 10.26 -8.78 15.89
C GLN A 114 9.26 -9.91 16.18
N ALA A 115 9.74 -11.13 16.43
CA ALA A 115 8.89 -12.22 16.89
C ALA A 115 8.20 -11.91 18.21
N ALA A 116 8.90 -11.28 19.16
CA ALA A 116 8.32 -10.83 20.42
C ALA A 116 7.30 -9.70 20.21
N ALA A 117 7.62 -8.72 19.36
CA ALA A 117 6.73 -7.60 19.05
C ALA A 117 5.41 -8.05 18.39
N GLU A 118 5.46 -9.07 17.53
CA GLU A 118 4.29 -9.62 16.84
C GLU A 118 3.56 -10.74 17.62
N GLY A 119 3.97 -10.99 18.88
CA GLY A 119 3.32 -11.95 19.78
C GLY A 119 3.63 -13.42 19.48
N VAL A 120 4.71 -13.71 18.76
CA VAL A 120 5.12 -15.06 18.34
C VAL A 120 6.57 -15.39 18.74
N PRO A 121 7.01 -15.18 19.99
CA PRO A 121 8.42 -15.28 20.40
C PRO A 121 9.05 -16.67 20.11
N GLY A 122 8.27 -17.75 20.17
CA GLY A 122 8.73 -19.11 19.85
C GLY A 122 8.95 -19.38 18.34
N ARG A 123 8.73 -18.38 17.47
CA ARG A 123 8.86 -18.50 16.01
C ARG A 123 10.07 -17.75 15.44
N ALA A 124 10.96 -17.24 16.30
CA ALA A 124 12.13 -16.47 15.87
C ALA A 124 13.01 -17.23 14.85
N ASP A 125 13.25 -18.53 15.06
CA ASP A 125 14.05 -19.35 14.15
C ASP A 125 13.39 -19.55 12.78
N ASP A 126 12.06 -19.69 12.74
CA ASP A 126 11.30 -19.78 11.49
C ASP A 126 11.33 -18.46 10.73
N ILE A 127 11.17 -17.34 11.43
CA ILE A 127 11.27 -15.99 10.86
C ILE A 127 12.66 -15.78 10.27
N ALA A 128 13.71 -16.06 11.03
CA ALA A 128 15.09 -15.96 10.55
C ALA A 128 15.34 -16.88 9.34
N ARG A 129 14.77 -18.10 9.33
CA ARG A 129 14.87 -19.00 8.16
C ARG A 129 14.23 -18.39 6.91
N LEU A 130 13.03 -17.82 7.01
CA LEU A 130 12.35 -17.19 5.88
C LEU A 130 13.14 -15.96 5.38
N VAL A 131 13.67 -15.15 6.28
CA VAL A 131 14.49 -13.99 5.91
C VAL A 131 15.76 -14.42 5.18
N ARG A 132 16.49 -15.46 5.64
CA ARG A 132 17.67 -15.97 4.92
C ARG A 132 17.35 -16.36 3.48
N ARG A 133 16.19 -16.98 3.23
CA ARG A 133 15.75 -17.30 1.87
C ARG A 133 15.56 -16.06 1.00
N ALA A 134 15.04 -14.97 1.58
CA ALA A 134 14.96 -13.68 0.89
C ALA A 134 16.36 -13.16 0.54
N LEU A 135 17.28 -13.13 1.51
CA LEU A 135 18.66 -12.66 1.29
C LEU A 135 19.41 -13.47 0.24
N ASP A 136 19.16 -14.78 0.19
CA ASP A 136 19.76 -15.68 -0.78
C ASP A 136 19.13 -15.59 -2.19
N SER A 137 18.01 -14.90 -2.35
CA SER A 137 17.27 -14.83 -3.61
C SER A 137 18.01 -14.06 -4.71
N PRO A 138 17.92 -14.51 -5.98
CA PRO A 138 18.36 -13.72 -7.14
C PRO A 138 17.80 -12.29 -7.16
N LEU A 139 16.54 -12.05 -6.80
CA LEU A 139 15.94 -10.71 -6.75
C LEU A 139 16.63 -9.77 -5.77
N VAL A 140 16.89 -10.21 -4.54
CA VAL A 140 17.63 -9.38 -3.56
C VAL A 140 19.06 -9.13 -4.04
N LYS A 141 19.71 -10.13 -4.64
CA LYS A 141 21.04 -9.97 -5.24
C LYS A 141 21.05 -8.97 -6.40
N ARG A 142 20.02 -8.97 -7.26
CA ARG A 142 19.84 -7.96 -8.32
C ARG A 142 19.71 -6.57 -7.72
N ALA A 143 18.88 -6.41 -6.68
CA ALA A 143 18.73 -5.13 -6.00
C ALA A 143 20.04 -4.63 -5.39
N LEU A 144 20.82 -5.48 -4.73
CA LEU A 144 22.12 -5.10 -4.16
C LEU A 144 23.17 -4.70 -5.22
N ASN A 145 23.04 -5.21 -6.45
CA ASN A 145 23.90 -4.84 -7.58
C ASN A 145 23.32 -3.70 -8.44
N SER A 146 22.16 -3.16 -8.07
CA SER A 146 21.53 -2.04 -8.77
C SER A 146 22.18 -0.70 -8.43
N GLU A 147 21.91 0.33 -9.22
CA GLU A 147 22.38 1.69 -8.92
C GLU A 147 21.72 2.23 -7.65
N ARG A 148 20.40 2.01 -7.52
CA ARG A 148 19.59 2.47 -6.39
C ARG A 148 18.51 1.45 -6.06
N TRP A 149 18.32 1.25 -4.76
CA TRP A 149 17.28 0.40 -4.21
C TRP A 149 16.73 0.98 -2.91
N TRP A 150 15.48 0.62 -2.60
CA TRP A 150 14.73 1.05 -1.43
C TRP A 150 13.95 -0.12 -0.85
N ARG A 151 13.67 -0.07 0.45
CA ARG A 151 12.81 -1.02 1.17
C ARG A 151 11.65 -0.29 1.81
N GLU A 152 10.49 -0.95 1.91
CA GLU A 152 9.25 -0.35 2.44
C GLU A 152 8.99 1.03 1.82
N ALA A 153 9.17 1.13 0.50
CA ALA A 153 9.07 2.40 -0.20
C ALA A 153 7.60 2.83 -0.27
N PRO A 154 7.20 3.96 0.36
CA PRO A 154 5.85 4.47 0.22
C PRO A 154 5.61 4.90 -1.22
N VAL A 155 4.44 4.57 -1.76
CA VAL A 155 4.03 4.94 -3.11
C VAL A 155 2.59 5.44 -3.09
N ALA A 156 2.33 6.50 -3.83
CA ALA A 156 0.98 7.01 -4.06
C ALA A 156 0.91 7.65 -5.45
N GLY A 157 -0.02 7.20 -6.28
CA GLY A 157 -0.21 7.69 -7.65
C GLY A 157 -1.66 8.09 -7.92
N PRO A 158 -1.90 9.22 -8.61
CA PRO A 158 -3.26 9.67 -8.92
C PRO A 158 -3.93 8.75 -9.94
N VAL A 159 -5.20 8.42 -9.69
CA VAL A 159 -6.09 7.65 -10.58
C VAL A 159 -7.50 8.26 -10.53
N GLY A 160 -7.93 8.87 -11.63
CA GLY A 160 -9.17 9.66 -11.66
C GLY A 160 -9.11 10.79 -10.64
N ASP A 161 -10.16 10.92 -9.83
CA ASP A 161 -10.24 11.91 -8.74
C ASP A 161 -9.70 11.38 -7.39
N GLY A 162 -9.06 10.21 -7.38
CA GLY A 162 -8.50 9.60 -6.17
C GLY A 162 -7.03 9.19 -6.33
N ILE A 163 -6.52 8.46 -5.32
CA ILE A 163 -5.14 7.97 -5.30
C ILE A 163 -5.07 6.47 -5.01
N VAL A 164 -4.23 5.76 -5.75
CA VAL A 164 -3.80 4.40 -5.39
C VAL A 164 -2.51 4.51 -4.60
N GLU A 165 -2.48 3.94 -3.40
CA GLU A 165 -1.36 4.06 -2.48
C GLU A 165 -0.88 2.70 -1.92
N GLY A 166 0.30 2.67 -1.33
CA GLY A 166 0.81 1.48 -0.66
C GLY A 166 2.28 1.58 -0.26
N PHE A 167 2.84 0.45 0.14
CA PHE A 167 4.26 0.29 0.47
C PHE A 167 4.83 -0.87 -0.34
N ILE A 168 5.92 -0.61 -1.04
CA ILE A 168 6.64 -1.61 -1.83
C ILE A 168 7.76 -2.20 -0.96
N ASP A 169 7.77 -3.52 -0.76
CA ASP A 169 8.73 -4.15 0.15
C ASP A 169 10.19 -3.95 -0.30
N LEU A 170 10.45 -4.12 -1.59
CA LEU A 170 11.74 -3.86 -2.22
C LEU A 170 11.53 -3.26 -3.62
N LEU A 171 12.18 -2.13 -3.87
CA LEU A 171 12.16 -1.40 -5.13
C LEU A 171 13.59 -1.16 -5.57
N PHE A 172 13.92 -1.39 -6.85
CA PHE A 172 15.25 -1.05 -7.36
C PHE A 172 15.25 -0.65 -8.83
N GLU A 173 16.28 0.09 -9.24
CA GLU A 173 16.48 0.53 -10.63
C GLU A 173 17.35 -0.46 -11.41
N GLU A 174 16.88 -0.94 -12.55
CA GLU A 174 17.64 -1.87 -13.38
C GLU A 174 17.34 -1.62 -14.86
N GLU A 175 18.38 -1.41 -15.66
CA GLU A 175 18.27 -1.20 -17.12
C GLU A 175 17.33 -0.06 -17.54
N GLY A 176 17.27 1.01 -16.74
CA GLY A 176 16.46 2.20 -17.06
C GLY A 176 14.97 2.09 -16.68
N GLY A 177 14.58 1.05 -15.94
CA GLY A 177 13.24 0.91 -15.36
C GLY A 177 13.28 0.46 -13.91
N PHE A 178 12.13 0.51 -13.24
CA PHE A 178 11.97 0.01 -11.89
C PHE A 178 11.57 -1.46 -11.86
N VAL A 179 12.11 -2.19 -10.89
CA VAL A 179 11.70 -3.54 -10.51
C VAL A 179 11.11 -3.49 -9.11
N ILE A 180 9.90 -4.02 -8.97
CA ILE A 180 9.16 -4.12 -7.70
C ILE A 180 9.20 -5.57 -7.24
N VAL A 181 9.52 -5.78 -5.97
CA VAL A 181 9.50 -7.09 -5.32
C VAL A 181 8.64 -7.01 -4.07
N ASP A 182 7.73 -7.98 -3.93
CA ASP A 182 6.89 -8.16 -2.74
C ASP A 182 7.13 -9.56 -2.16
N TYR A 183 7.40 -9.64 -0.86
CA TYR A 183 7.73 -10.86 -0.15
C TYR A 183 6.47 -11.54 0.38
N LYS A 184 6.25 -12.78 -0.06
CA LYS A 184 5.14 -13.61 0.41
C LYS A 184 5.63 -14.71 1.35
N THR A 185 4.97 -14.82 2.51
CA THR A 185 5.26 -15.86 3.51
C THR A 185 4.32 -17.06 3.42
N ASP A 186 3.40 -17.06 2.46
CA ASP A 186 2.50 -18.18 2.19
C ASP A 186 3.31 -19.44 1.89
N ALA A 187 2.97 -20.56 2.53
CA ALA A 187 3.62 -21.85 2.31
C ALA A 187 2.91 -22.60 1.19
N LEU A 188 3.39 -22.43 -0.04
CA LEU A 188 2.82 -23.06 -1.23
C LEU A 188 3.57 -24.35 -1.57
N ARG A 189 2.82 -25.40 -1.91
CA ARG A 189 3.31 -26.79 -2.03
C ARG A 189 3.26 -27.34 -3.46
N SER A 190 2.61 -26.65 -4.39
CA SER A 190 2.50 -27.07 -5.80
C SER A 190 2.49 -25.87 -6.74
N ASP A 191 2.78 -26.12 -8.02
CA ASP A 191 2.68 -25.09 -9.07
C ASP A 191 1.25 -24.57 -9.23
N ASP A 192 0.24 -25.45 -9.08
CA ASP A 192 -1.18 -25.05 -9.10
C ASP A 192 -1.52 -24.07 -7.95
N GLU A 193 -0.96 -24.27 -6.75
CA GLU A 193 -1.15 -23.35 -5.63
C GLU A 193 -0.49 -21.99 -5.89
N ILE A 194 0.65 -21.98 -6.58
CA ILE A 194 1.34 -20.76 -7.01
C ILE A 194 0.53 -20.01 -8.06
N GLU A 195 0.01 -20.70 -9.07
CA GLU A 195 -0.82 -20.08 -10.11
C GLU A 195 -2.08 -19.44 -9.52
N GLN A 196 -2.77 -20.15 -8.62
CA GLN A 196 -3.93 -19.61 -7.89
C GLN A 196 -3.57 -18.42 -7.00
N ALA A 197 -2.41 -18.45 -6.34
CA ALA A 197 -1.94 -17.33 -5.54
C ALA A 197 -1.64 -16.11 -6.42
N MET A 198 -0.96 -16.31 -7.55
CA MET A 198 -0.62 -15.27 -8.52
C MET A 198 -1.86 -14.64 -9.16
N ALA A 199 -2.92 -15.40 -9.42
CA ALA A 199 -4.19 -14.84 -9.89
C ALA A 199 -4.73 -13.75 -8.94
N ARG A 200 -4.53 -13.92 -7.62
CA ARG A 200 -4.91 -12.92 -6.62
C ARG A 200 -3.92 -11.76 -6.55
N TYR A 201 -2.62 -12.05 -6.55
CA TYR A 201 -1.59 -11.02 -6.37
C TYR A 201 -1.33 -10.18 -7.62
N ARG A 202 -1.70 -10.65 -8.81
CA ARG A 202 -1.51 -9.92 -10.05
C ARG A 202 -2.11 -8.51 -9.99
N LEU A 203 -3.32 -8.36 -9.44
CA LEU A 203 -3.97 -7.05 -9.31
C LEU A 203 -3.24 -6.13 -8.31
N GLN A 204 -2.71 -6.70 -7.21
CA GLN A 204 -1.84 -5.97 -6.27
C GLN A 204 -0.58 -5.45 -6.97
N GLY A 205 0.10 -6.33 -7.71
CA GLY A 205 1.31 -5.98 -8.45
C GLY A 205 1.06 -4.91 -9.51
N GLY A 206 -0.04 -5.02 -10.24
CA GLY A 206 -0.52 -4.00 -11.17
C GLY A 206 -0.79 -2.65 -10.49
N GLY A 207 -1.37 -2.67 -9.28
CA GLY A 207 -1.62 -1.48 -8.47
C GLY A 207 -0.34 -0.76 -8.03
N TYR A 208 0.68 -1.49 -7.59
CA TYR A 208 1.98 -0.89 -7.27
C TYR A 208 2.67 -0.30 -8.50
N ALA A 209 2.69 -1.04 -9.62
CA ALA A 209 3.28 -0.55 -10.85
C ALA A 209 2.55 0.70 -11.40
N LEU A 210 1.22 0.70 -11.33
CA LEU A 210 0.39 1.85 -11.68
C LEU A 210 0.70 3.06 -10.80
N ALA A 211 0.66 2.89 -9.48
CA ALA A 211 0.92 3.98 -8.55
C ALA A 211 2.32 4.57 -8.73
N LEU A 212 3.35 3.71 -8.84
CA LEU A 212 4.72 4.15 -9.05
C LEU A 212 4.91 4.86 -10.39
N GLY A 213 4.34 4.31 -11.46
CA GLY A 213 4.40 4.90 -12.80
C GLY A 213 3.70 6.27 -12.86
N LYS A 214 2.54 6.42 -12.22
CA LYS A 214 1.82 7.70 -12.15
C LYS A 214 2.56 8.73 -11.27
N ALA A 215 3.18 8.29 -10.18
CA ALA A 215 3.90 9.17 -9.26
C ALA A 215 5.22 9.71 -9.83
N THR A 216 5.94 8.89 -10.59
CA THR A 216 7.31 9.19 -11.04
C THR A 216 7.41 9.52 -12.53
N GLY A 217 6.42 9.12 -13.33
CA GLY A 217 6.51 9.13 -14.79
C GLY A 217 7.48 8.08 -15.36
N ALA A 218 8.09 7.25 -14.52
CA ALA A 218 9.05 6.23 -14.92
C ALA A 218 8.37 4.92 -15.32
N THR A 219 9.08 4.10 -16.09
CA THR A 219 8.62 2.76 -16.48
C THR A 219 8.89 1.77 -15.36
N VAL A 220 7.87 1.02 -14.96
CA VAL A 220 8.02 -0.20 -14.14
C VAL A 220 8.15 -1.37 -15.10
N LYS A 221 9.32 -1.99 -15.14
CA LYS A 221 9.62 -3.04 -16.12
C LYS A 221 9.22 -4.43 -15.63
N GLU A 222 9.24 -4.63 -14.32
CA GLU A 222 8.98 -5.93 -13.69
C GLU A 222 8.34 -5.73 -12.33
N VAL A 223 7.35 -6.56 -12.03
CA VAL A 223 6.85 -6.79 -10.68
C VAL A 223 6.96 -8.27 -10.43
N SER A 224 7.59 -8.66 -9.33
CA SER A 224 7.83 -10.06 -8.99
C SER A 224 7.43 -10.33 -7.54
N PHE A 225 6.75 -11.44 -7.31
CA PHE A 225 6.44 -11.94 -5.97
C PHE A 225 7.49 -12.98 -5.57
N LEU A 226 8.15 -12.76 -4.44
CA LEU A 226 9.11 -13.70 -3.87
C LEU A 226 8.43 -14.51 -2.75
N PHE A 227 8.04 -15.74 -3.07
CA PHE A 227 7.49 -16.70 -2.11
C PHE A 227 8.62 -17.30 -1.29
N LEU A 228 8.72 -16.93 -0.02
CA LEU A 228 9.79 -17.38 0.87
C LEU A 228 9.67 -18.87 1.23
N GLU A 229 8.49 -19.48 1.04
CA GLU A 229 8.27 -20.91 1.14
C GLU A 229 7.41 -21.33 -0.06
N PRO A 230 8.02 -21.77 -1.18
CA PRO A 230 9.21 -22.63 -1.25
C PRO A 230 10.56 -21.97 -1.68
N ASN A 231 10.73 -20.64 -1.53
CA ASN A 231 11.84 -19.86 -2.11
C ASN A 231 11.76 -19.76 -3.64
N ARG A 232 10.66 -19.19 -4.13
CA ARG A 232 10.33 -19.10 -5.55
C ARG A 232 10.00 -17.67 -5.94
N GLU A 233 10.63 -17.21 -7.01
CA GLU A 233 10.35 -15.94 -7.66
C GLU A 233 9.32 -16.17 -8.76
N VAL A 234 8.27 -15.35 -8.78
CA VAL A 234 7.22 -15.42 -9.81
C VAL A 234 6.92 -14.02 -10.31
N PRO A 235 7.30 -13.69 -11.56
CA PRO A 235 6.96 -12.40 -12.15
C PRO A 235 5.47 -12.29 -12.44
N VAL A 236 4.95 -11.07 -12.46
CA VAL A 236 3.60 -10.78 -12.91
C VAL A 236 3.54 -10.84 -14.44
N ASP A 237 2.81 -11.83 -14.96
CA ASP A 237 2.52 -11.94 -16.39
C ASP A 237 1.57 -10.83 -16.86
N ASP A 238 1.84 -10.32 -18.07
CA ASP A 238 1.16 -9.15 -18.65
C ASP A 238 0.97 -8.01 -17.62
N LEU A 239 2.09 -7.50 -17.11
CA LEU A 239 2.09 -6.36 -16.18
C LEU A 239 1.28 -5.17 -16.71
N SER A 240 1.33 -4.94 -18.03
CA SER A 240 0.55 -3.87 -18.66
C SER A 240 -0.96 -4.08 -18.49
N GLY A 241 -1.44 -5.31 -18.64
CA GLY A 241 -2.82 -5.69 -18.38
C GLY A 241 -3.17 -5.58 -16.91
N ALA A 242 -2.28 -6.03 -16.03
CA ALA A 242 -2.47 -5.94 -14.59
C ALA A 242 -2.63 -4.47 -14.13
N MET A 243 -1.83 -3.56 -14.69
CA MET A 243 -1.96 -2.12 -14.44
C MET A 243 -3.29 -1.55 -14.92
N ARG A 244 -3.77 -1.94 -16.12
CA ARG A 244 -5.08 -1.51 -16.65
C ARG A 244 -6.23 -2.02 -15.79
N GLU A 245 -6.17 -3.26 -15.35
CA GLU A 245 -7.17 -3.84 -14.45
C GLU A 245 -7.17 -3.15 -13.08
N ALA A 246 -5.99 -2.86 -12.52
CA ALA A 246 -5.86 -2.10 -11.27
C ALA A 246 -6.42 -0.68 -11.40
N GLU A 247 -6.16 0.00 -12.52
CA GLU A 247 -6.72 1.32 -12.81
C GLU A 247 -8.25 1.27 -12.90
N GLY A 248 -8.80 0.26 -13.59
CA GLY A 248 -10.24 0.02 -13.68
C GLY A 248 -10.89 -0.24 -12.32
N ALA A 249 -10.29 -1.11 -11.50
CA ALA A 249 -10.78 -1.41 -10.15
C ALA A 249 -10.76 -0.17 -9.25
N ALA A 250 -9.68 0.62 -9.30
CA ALA A 250 -9.59 1.87 -8.54
C ALA A 250 -10.64 2.89 -8.98
N LEU A 251 -10.81 3.09 -10.29
CA LEU A 251 -11.83 3.99 -10.83
C LEU A 251 -13.25 3.56 -10.45
N ALA A 252 -13.54 2.25 -10.44
CA ALA A 252 -14.84 1.73 -10.01
C ALA A 252 -15.12 2.04 -8.52
N LEU A 253 -14.10 1.93 -7.66
CA LEU A 253 -14.22 2.28 -6.24
C LEU A 253 -14.44 3.78 -6.04
N PHE A 254 -13.74 4.64 -6.76
CA PHE A 254 -13.88 6.10 -6.65
C PHE A 254 -15.16 6.62 -7.28
N SER A 255 -15.62 5.96 -8.34
CA SER A 255 -16.90 6.26 -8.99
C SER A 255 -18.09 5.74 -8.19
N GLY A 256 -17.87 5.04 -7.06
CA GLY A 256 -18.86 4.56 -6.11
C GLY A 256 -20.01 3.82 -6.78
N SER A 257 -19.99 2.48 -6.76
CA SER A 257 -21.03 1.57 -7.31
C SER A 257 -22.32 2.30 -7.67
N THR A 258 -22.40 2.76 -8.91
CA THR A 258 -23.64 3.26 -9.48
C THR A 258 -24.43 2.02 -9.89
N SER A 259 -24.87 1.24 -8.91
CA SER A 259 -25.87 0.19 -9.12
C SER A 259 -27.21 0.76 -8.66
N GLN A 260 -27.97 1.20 -9.66
CA GLN A 260 -29.44 1.24 -9.61
C GLN A 260 -30.00 -0.17 -9.43
#